data_AF-A0A7S2RBP9-F1
#
_entry.id   AF-A0A7S2RBP9-F1
#
_cell.length_a   1.000
_cell.length_b   1.000
_cell.length_c   1.000
_cell.angle_alpha   90.00
_cell.angle_beta   90.00
_cell.angle_gamma   90.00
#
_symmetry.space_group_name_H-M   'P 1'
#
loop_
_entity.id
_entity.type
_entity.pdbx_description
1 polymer ?
#
loop_
_entity_poly.entity_id
_entity_poly.type
_entity_poly.pdbx_seq_one_letter_code
_entity_poly.pdbx_strand_id
1 'polypeptide(L)'
;NDHWAIGILKYEIINGHTPFGCENQNLVCKRIVRSPLTFPKDCTDNVAKNLMTELLRKDPLKRLGGGVKGVQEIKDHPWFKQVVWEDLENRKIQAPWLP
;
A
#
# COMPACT_ATOMS: atom_id res chain seq x y z
N ASN A 1 -11.70 2.57 5.83
CA ASN A 1 -10.55 3.49 5.86
C ASN A 1 -9.70 3.13 4.66
N ASP A 2 -9.70 4.01 3.67
CA ASP A 2 -9.37 3.65 2.28
C ASP A 2 -7.88 3.44 2.05
N HIS A 3 -7.02 4.07 2.86
CA HIS A 3 -5.57 3.88 2.81
C HIS A 3 -5.14 2.44 3.12
N TRP A 4 -5.88 1.76 4.00
CA TRP A 4 -5.63 0.34 4.27
C TRP A 4 -5.92 -0.52 3.04
N ALA A 5 -7.06 -0.29 2.38
CA ALA A 5 -7.43 -1.04 1.19
C ALA A 5 -6.41 -0.84 0.05
N ILE A 6 -5.91 0.38 -0.13
CA ILE A 6 -4.83 0.68 -1.08
C ILE A 6 -3.56 -0.11 -0.75
N GLY A 7 -3.18 -0.18 0.54
CA GLY A 7 -2.04 -0.98 0.98
C GLY A 7 -2.19 -2.47 0.68
N ILE A 8 -3.38 -3.04 0.88
CA ILE A 8 -3.70 -4.43 0.55
C ILE A 8 -3.60 -4.65 -0.97
N LEU A 9 -4.25 -3.80 -1.76
CA LEU A 9 -4.24 -3.89 -3.22
C LEU A 9 -2.81 -3.79 -3.77
N LYS A 10 -2.01 -2.86 -3.24
CA LYS A 10 -0.61 -2.69 -3.66
C LYS A 10 0.21 -3.95 -3.39
N TYR A 11 0.01 -4.56 -2.24
CA TYR A 11 0.66 -5.82 -1.90
C TYR A 11 0.28 -6.94 -2.87
N GLU A 12 -1.00 -7.03 -3.21
CA GLU A 12 -1.53 -8.04 -4.13
C GLU A 12 -0.98 -7.86 -5.55
N ILE A 13 -0.88 -6.63 -6.05
CA ILE A 13 -0.29 -6.33 -7.37
C ILE A 13 1.18 -6.78 -7.44
N ILE A 14 1.94 -6.65 -6.35
CA ILE A 14 3.36 -6.99 -6.32
C ILE A 14 3.58 -8.49 -6.10
N ASN A 15 2.83 -9.10 -5.19
CA ASN A 15 3.09 -10.47 -4.72
C ASN A 15 2.11 -11.52 -5.28
N GLY A 16 1.04 -11.10 -5.97
CA GLY A 16 0.02 -11.98 -6.52
C GLY A 16 -0.92 -12.62 -5.50
N HIS A 17 -0.81 -12.27 -4.22
CA HIS A 17 -1.67 -12.77 -3.15
C HIS A 17 -1.88 -11.69 -2.07
N THR A 18 -2.90 -11.86 -1.23
CA THR A 18 -3.15 -10.94 -0.11
C THR A 18 -2.22 -11.22 1.09
N PRO A 19 -1.86 -10.20 1.90
CA PRO A 19 -0.93 -10.38 3.01
C PRO A 19 -1.51 -11.13 4.22
N PHE A 20 -2.85 -11.15 4.37
CA PHE A 20 -3.55 -11.78 5.50
C PHE A 20 -4.53 -12.87 5.06
N GLY A 21 -4.46 -13.32 3.81
CA GLY A 21 -5.36 -14.32 3.23
C GLY A 21 -5.29 -15.67 3.94
N CYS A 22 -6.45 -16.30 4.15
CA CYS A 22 -6.59 -17.71 4.52
C CYS A 22 -8.01 -18.19 4.20
N GLU A 23 -8.22 -19.51 4.28
CA GLU A 23 -9.49 -20.16 3.93
C GLU A 23 -10.66 -19.74 4.82
N ASN A 24 -10.40 -19.35 6.07
CA ASN A 24 -11.43 -19.03 7.04
C ASN A 24 -11.49 -17.53 7.33
N GLN A 25 -12.63 -16.89 7.06
CA GLN A 25 -12.85 -15.46 7.26
C GLN A 25 -12.60 -14.99 8.70
N ASN A 26 -12.94 -15.80 9.71
CA ASN A 26 -12.65 -15.45 11.11
C ASN A 26 -11.14 -15.44 11.40
N LEU A 27 -10.38 -16.33 10.74
CA LEU A 27 -8.93 -16.34 10.84
C LEU A 27 -8.32 -15.14 10.10
N VAL A 28 -8.89 -14.72 8.96
CA VAL A 28 -8.48 -13.50 8.26
C VAL A 28 -8.61 -12.28 9.18
N CYS A 29 -9.75 -12.11 9.84
CA CYS A 29 -9.96 -11.02 10.80
C CYS A 29 -8.91 -11.05 11.93
N LYS A 30 -8.62 -12.23 12.50
CA LYS A 30 -7.58 -12.39 13.54
C LYS A 30 -6.20 -12.02 13.01
N ARG A 31 -5.84 -12.42 11.78
CA ARG A 31 -4.57 -12.07 11.13
C ARG A 31 -4.45 -10.59 10.84
N ILE A 32 -5.53 -9.96 10.37
CA ILE A 32 -5.60 -8.51 10.16
C ILE A 32 -5.29 -7.76 11.46
N VAL A 33 -5.74 -8.24 12.62
CA VAL A 33 -5.48 -7.57 13.90
C VAL A 33 -4.09 -7.90 14.46
N ARG A 34 -3.67 -9.17 14.41
CA ARG A 34 -2.53 -9.67 15.22
C ARG A 34 -1.30 -10.03 14.41
N SER A 35 -1.44 -10.42 13.15
CA SER A 35 -0.30 -10.91 12.38
C SER A 35 0.56 -9.74 11.89
N PRO A 36 1.90 -9.82 12.05
CA PRO A 36 2.81 -8.87 11.44
C PRO A 36 2.73 -8.98 9.91
N LEU A 37 2.98 -7.87 9.23
CA LEU A 37 3.12 -7.87 7.77
C LEU A 37 4.43 -8.58 7.42
N THR A 38 4.36 -9.53 6.49
CA THR A 38 5.53 -10.26 5.99
C THR A 38 5.58 -10.16 4.47
N PHE A 39 6.79 -10.19 3.93
CA PHE A 39 7.04 -10.10 2.49
C PHE A 39 7.77 -11.37 2.02
N PRO A 40 7.42 -11.90 0.84
CA PRO A 40 8.19 -12.95 0.17
C PRO A 40 9.64 -12.49 -0.08
N LYS A 41 10.56 -13.45 -0.23
CA LYS A 41 11.97 -13.18 -0.54
C LYS A 41 12.15 -12.50 -1.91
N ASP A 42 11.25 -12.79 -2.84
CA ASP A 42 11.29 -12.27 -4.21
C ASP A 42 10.82 -10.81 -4.33
N CYS A 43 10.16 -10.28 -3.30
CA CYS A 43 9.88 -8.87 -3.22
C CYS A 43 11.20 -8.15 -2.91
N THR A 44 11.83 -7.51 -3.90
CA THR A 44 13.15 -6.86 -3.73
C THR A 44 13.07 -5.33 -3.57
N ASP A 45 11.94 -4.72 -3.97
CA ASP A 45 11.74 -3.27 -3.88
C ASP A 45 11.49 -2.83 -2.43
N ASN A 46 12.54 -2.34 -1.78
CA ASN A 46 12.49 -1.84 -0.40
C ASN A 46 11.61 -0.58 -0.24
N VAL A 47 11.48 0.24 -1.28
CA VAL A 47 10.65 1.45 -1.22
C VAL A 47 9.18 1.06 -1.26
N ALA A 48 8.80 0.09 -2.09
CA ALA A 48 7.46 -0.46 -2.11
C ALA A 48 7.12 -1.19 -0.78
N LYS A 49 8.06 -1.96 -0.23
CA LYS A 49 7.89 -2.57 1.11
C LYS A 49 7.66 -1.54 2.20
N ASN A 50 8.40 -0.44 2.19
CA ASN A 50 8.23 0.64 3.15
C ASN A 50 6.84 1.27 3.03
N LEU A 51 6.41 1.61 1.81
CA LEU A 51 5.07 2.14 1.54
C LEU A 51 3.96 1.23 2.11
N MET A 52 4.02 -0.07 1.79
CA MET A 52 3.03 -1.05 2.26
C MET A 52 3.07 -1.19 3.79
N THR A 53 4.24 -1.14 4.41
CA THR A 53 4.39 -1.21 5.87
C THR A 53 3.73 -0.01 6.56
N GLU A 54 3.89 1.19 6.01
CA GLU A 54 3.29 2.41 6.57
C GLU A 54 1.78 2.51 6.29
N LEU A 55 1.29 2.04 5.14
CA LEU A 55 -0.15 1.96 4.83
C LEU A 55 -0.88 0.88 5.63
N LEU A 56 -0.20 -0.23 5.97
CA LEU A 56 -0.77 -1.36 6.71
C LEU A 56 -0.45 -1.34 8.20
N ARG A 57 -0.15 -0.16 8.75
CA ARG A 57 -0.09 0.05 10.21
C ARG A 57 -1.44 -0.25 10.84
N LYS A 58 -1.43 -1.07 11.90
CA LYS A 58 -2.65 -1.48 12.62
C LYS A 58 -3.30 -0.30 13.33
N ASP A 59 -2.47 0.54 13.95
CA ASP A 59 -2.87 1.81 14.56
C ASP A 59 -3.26 2.82 13.46
N PRO A 60 -4.53 3.25 13.37
CA PRO A 60 -4.98 4.19 12.35
C PRO A 60 -4.30 5.57 12.44
N LEU A 61 -3.90 6.01 13.64
CA LEU A 61 -3.28 7.33 13.85
C LEU A 61 -1.82 7.36 13.39
N LYS A 62 -1.16 6.20 13.40
CA LYS A 62 0.22 6.02 12.92
C LYS A 62 0.27 5.56 11.46
N ARG A 63 -0.88 5.31 10.85
CA ARG A 63 -0.97 4.87 9.45
C ARG A 63 -0.65 6.05 8.54
N LEU A 64 0.09 5.77 7.46
CA LEU A 64 0.33 6.75 6.42
C LEU A 64 -1.01 7.32 5.91
N GLY A 65 -1.15 8.64 5.96
CA GLY A 65 -2.38 9.32 5.61
C GLY A 65 -3.47 9.37 6.69
N GLY A 66 -3.22 8.78 7.87
CA GLY A 66 -4.07 8.91 9.06
C GLY A 66 -3.65 10.03 10.02
N GLY A 67 -2.47 10.62 9.80
CA GLY A 67 -1.94 11.73 10.58
C GLY A 67 -2.48 13.11 10.17
N VAL A 68 -1.95 14.16 10.79
CA VAL A 68 -2.38 15.57 10.61
C VAL A 68 -2.25 16.04 9.16
N LYS A 69 -1.23 15.56 8.43
CA LYS A 69 -0.99 15.91 7.03
C LYS A 69 -1.83 15.08 6.04
N GLY A 70 -2.52 14.04 6.51
CA GLY A 70 -3.38 13.19 5.70
C GLY A 70 -2.73 12.71 4.41
N VAL A 71 -3.45 12.81 3.30
CA VAL A 71 -3.03 12.32 1.97
C VAL A 71 -1.70 12.92 1.50
N GLN A 72 -1.29 14.10 1.99
CA GLN A 72 -0.02 14.71 1.60
C GLN A 72 1.18 13.82 1.99
N GLU A 73 1.13 13.13 3.13
CA GLU A 73 2.18 12.17 3.53
C GLU A 73 2.31 11.00 2.55
N ILE A 74 1.20 10.58 1.94
CA ILE A 74 1.20 9.55 0.92
C ILE A 74 1.86 10.09 -0.34
N LYS A 75 1.49 11.31 -0.76
CA LYS A 75 2.04 11.95 -1.97
C LYS A 75 3.54 12.22 -1.88
N ASP A 76 4.02 12.58 -0.68
CA ASP A 76 5.43 12.88 -0.41
C ASP A 76 6.28 11.62 -0.23
N HIS A 77 5.66 10.44 -0.15
CA HIS A 77 6.39 9.19 0.08
C HIS A 77 7.37 8.90 -1.08
N PRO A 78 8.60 8.39 -0.80
CA PRO A 78 9.62 8.17 -1.83
C PRO A 78 9.18 7.29 -3.01
N TRP A 79 8.21 6.40 -2.79
CA TRP A 79 7.59 5.59 -3.84
C TRP A 79 6.95 6.43 -4.96
N PHE A 80 6.37 7.58 -4.61
CA PHE A 80 5.74 8.50 -5.56
C PHE A 80 6.67 9.61 -6.04
N LYS A 81 7.97 9.58 -5.70
CA LYS A 81 8.93 10.65 -6.03
C LYS A 81 9.03 10.94 -7.53
N GLN A 82 8.81 9.93 -8.38
CA GLN A 82 8.83 10.07 -9.84
C GLN A 82 7.48 10.50 -10.44
N VAL A 83 6.42 10.56 -9.63
CA VAL A 83 5.08 10.93 -10.08
C VAL A 83 4.95 12.45 -10.01
N VAL A 84 4.84 13.09 -11.17
CA VAL A 84 4.41 14.48 -11.25
C VAL A 84 2.88 14.48 -11.18
N TRP A 85 2.35 14.78 -9.99
CA TRP A 85 0.92 14.71 -9.70
C TRP A 85 0.07 15.58 -10.63
N GLU A 86 0.59 16.75 -11.02
CA GLU A 86 -0.07 17.66 -11.97
C GLU A 86 -0.18 17.04 -13.38
N ASP A 87 0.86 16.34 -13.84
CA ASP A 87 0.83 15.67 -15.15
C ASP A 87 -0.09 14.45 -15.13
N LEU A 88 -0.17 13.75 -14.00
CA LEU A 88 -1.11 12.66 -13.81
C LEU A 88 -2.55 13.15 -13.91
N GLU A 89 -2.88 14.24 -13.21
CA GLU A 89 -4.21 14.87 -13.24
C GLU A 89 -4.57 15.38 -14.64
N ASN A 90 -3.60 15.96 -15.34
CA ASN A 90 -3.75 16.42 -16.73
C ASN A 90 -3.69 15.29 -17.77
N ARG A 91 -3.63 14.00 -17.34
CA ARG A 91 -3.54 12.81 -18.22
C ARG A 91 -2.36 12.85 -19.20
N LYS A 92 -1.28 13.55 -18.84
CA LYS A 92 -0.06 13.68 -19.64
C LYS A 92 0.90 12.50 -19.44
N ILE A 93 0.70 11.71 -18.40
CA ILE A 93 1.48 10.49 -18.15
C ILE A 93 0.99 9.38 -19.09
N GLN A 94 1.88 8.89 -19.95
CA GLN A 94 1.59 7.79 -20.85
C GLN A 94 1.41 6.48 -20.06
N ALA A 95 0.30 5.78 -20.31
CA ALA A 95 0.07 4.48 -19.69
C ALA A 95 1.15 3.48 -20.14
N PRO A 96 1.77 2.72 -19.21
CA PRO A 96 2.81 1.76 -19.56
C PRO A 96 2.28 0.57 -20.37
N TRP A 97 0.96 0.34 -20.31
CA TRP A 97 0.29 -0.69 -21.11
C TRP A 97 -0.93 -0.08 -21.80
N LEU A 98 -0.97 -0.22 -23.12
CA LEU A 98 -2.11 0.10 -23.96
C LEU A 98 -2.70 -1.26 -24.43
N PRO A 99 -4.01 -1.50 -24.24
CA PRO A 99 -4.66 -2.74 -24.64
C PRO A 99 -4.61 -3.02 -26.15
#